data_AF-A0A0G4LSF7-F1
#
_entry.id   AF-A0A0G4LSF7-F1
#
_cell.length_a   1.000
_cell.length_b   1.000
_cell.length_c   1.000
_cell.angle_alpha   90.00
_cell.angle_beta   90.00
_cell.angle_gamma   90.00
#
_symmetry.space_group_name_H-M   'P 1'
#
loop_
_entity.id
_entity.type
_entity.pdbx_description
1 polymer ?
#
loop_
_entity_poly.entity_id
_entity_poly.type
_entity_poly.pdbx_seq_one_letter_code
_entity_poly.pdbx_strand_id
1 'polypeptide(L)'
;MKRRIEQGYSLNWLVDGLPAGQQIQDDFTNTTFYNPGFLMGGVDEDGNIVFNNHYDINIEYHPVSGSTNQYRVVGVIVEPSSRAYPNLIDCNNPMDPIVFEEDGSEKEVKFSYSVYWTKSETAWATRWDKYLHVFDPKIHWFWLIDTAIIVVILIGTVASILVRALKKDIARYNRLDHI
;
A
#
# COMPACT_ATOMS: atom_id res chain seq x y z
N MET A 1 -2.32 4.38 23.65
CA MET A 1 -1.52 3.82 22.53
C MET A 1 -2.06 2.46 22.11
N LYS A 2 -2.25 1.53 23.06
CA LYS A 2 -2.93 0.22 22.89
C LYS A 2 -4.08 0.20 21.87
N ARG A 3 -5.12 1.02 22.06
CA ARG A 3 -6.27 1.12 21.12
C ARG A 3 -5.89 1.38 19.65
N ARG A 4 -4.85 2.16 19.39
CA ARG A 4 -4.40 2.44 18.01
C ARG A 4 -3.72 1.22 17.38
N ILE A 5 -3.00 0.45 18.20
CA ILE A 5 -2.36 -0.80 17.76
C ILE A 5 -3.43 -1.83 17.43
N GLU A 6 -4.45 -1.98 18.29
CA GLU A 6 -5.60 -2.85 18.05
C GLU A 6 -6.39 -2.46 16.79
N GLN A 7 -6.47 -1.16 16.49
CA GLN A 7 -7.08 -0.64 15.26
C GLN A 7 -6.19 -0.80 14.02
N GLY A 8 -5.00 -1.39 14.14
CA GLY A 8 -4.10 -1.62 13.02
C GLY A 8 -3.47 -0.35 12.45
N TYR A 9 -3.23 0.68 13.28
CA TYR A 9 -2.59 1.90 12.80
C TYR A 9 -1.17 1.61 12.28
N SER A 10 -0.91 2.05 11.06
CA SER A 10 0.41 2.05 10.45
C SER A 10 1.07 3.42 10.55
N LEU A 11 2.40 3.41 10.50
CA LEU A 11 3.25 4.59 10.37
C LEU A 11 3.69 4.70 8.91
N ASN A 12 3.62 5.92 8.38
CA ASN A 12 4.06 6.23 7.02
C ASN A 12 5.24 7.20 7.09
N TRP A 13 6.42 6.77 6.68
CA TRP A 13 7.60 7.61 6.59
C TRP A 13 8.00 7.83 5.14
N LEU A 14 8.67 8.95 4.89
CA LEU A 14 9.17 9.33 3.57
C LEU A 14 10.67 9.63 3.68
N VAL A 15 11.46 9.03 2.79
CA VAL A 15 12.91 9.26 2.69
C VAL A 15 13.24 9.46 1.23
N ASP A 16 13.85 10.61 0.90
CA ASP A 16 14.20 11.00 -0.48
C ASP A 16 13.03 10.88 -1.49
N GLY A 17 11.81 11.14 -1.01
CA GLY A 17 10.57 11.04 -1.80
C GLY A 17 10.05 9.61 -2.01
N LEU A 18 10.70 8.58 -1.46
CA LEU A 18 10.20 7.21 -1.43
C LEU A 18 9.49 6.90 -0.10
N PRO A 19 8.40 6.13 -0.12
CA PRO A 19 7.81 5.62 1.10
C PRO A 19 8.74 4.57 1.73
N ALA A 20 8.91 4.66 3.05
CA ALA A 20 9.46 3.56 3.82
C ALA A 20 8.41 2.44 3.89
N GLY A 21 8.79 1.22 3.52
CA GLY A 21 7.88 0.09 3.50
C GLY A 21 8.43 -1.15 4.18
N GLN A 22 7.60 -2.17 4.31
CA GLN A 22 8.02 -3.51 4.71
C GLN A 22 8.15 -4.38 3.48
N GLN A 23 9.18 -5.23 3.46
CA GLN A 23 9.30 -6.25 2.43
C GLN A 23 8.32 -7.38 2.73
N ILE A 24 7.39 -7.61 1.80
CA ILE A 24 6.41 -8.70 1.85
C ILE A 24 6.69 -9.63 0.68
N GLN A 25 6.50 -10.93 0.91
CA GLN A 25 6.54 -11.95 -0.12
C GLN A 25 5.11 -12.41 -0.39
N ASP A 26 4.72 -12.41 -1.66
CA ASP A 26 3.44 -12.95 -2.09
C ASP A 26 3.51 -14.49 -2.15
N ASP A 27 2.67 -15.17 -1.38
CA ASP A 27 2.59 -16.64 -1.34
C ASP A 27 2.21 -17.26 -2.70
N PHE A 28 1.45 -16.54 -3.54
CA PHE A 28 0.96 -17.05 -4.81
C PHE A 28 1.97 -16.88 -5.94
N THR A 29 2.56 -15.70 -6.06
CA THR A 29 3.50 -15.38 -7.14
C THR A 29 4.97 -15.61 -6.75
N ASN A 30 5.25 -15.82 -5.47
CA ASN A 30 6.59 -15.90 -4.89
C ASN A 30 7.45 -14.65 -5.20
N THR A 31 6.80 -13.51 -5.46
CA THR A 31 7.49 -12.24 -5.72
C THR A 31 7.60 -11.43 -4.44
N THR A 32 8.71 -10.70 -4.30
CA THR A 32 8.91 -9.77 -3.19
C THR A 32 8.51 -8.36 -3.61
N PHE A 33 7.78 -7.67 -2.75
CA PHE A 33 7.36 -6.29 -2.98
C PHE A 33 7.43 -5.48 -1.69
N TYR A 34 7.49 -4.16 -1.83
CA TYR A 34 7.55 -3.25 -0.69
C TYR A 34 6.18 -2.66 -0.45
N ASN A 35 5.57 -3.02 0.68
CA ASN A 35 4.31 -2.45 1.10
C ASN A 35 4.57 -1.12 1.82
N PRO A 36 4.07 0.03 1.34
CA PRO A 36 4.26 1.32 1.98
C PRO A 36 3.71 1.34 3.42
N GLY A 37 4.53 1.82 4.34
CA GLY A 37 4.20 1.89 5.76
C GLY A 37 4.47 0.60 6.51
N PHE A 38 4.41 0.70 7.83
CA PHE A 38 4.66 -0.42 8.73
C PHE A 38 3.84 -0.28 10.01
N LEU A 39 3.54 -1.39 10.69
CA LEU A 39 2.67 -1.39 11.85
C LEU A 39 3.32 -0.72 13.08
N MET A 40 2.53 0.08 13.80
CA MET A 40 2.94 0.74 15.05
C MET A 40 3.20 -0.28 16.20
N GLY A 41 2.61 -1.46 16.10
CA GLY A 41 2.72 -2.53 17.09
C GLY A 41 2.08 -3.80 16.55
N GLY A 42 2.05 -4.83 17.38
CA GLY A 42 1.53 -6.14 17.00
C GLY A 42 0.98 -6.90 18.19
N VAL A 43 0.69 -8.16 17.95
CA VAL A 43 0.31 -9.13 18.97
C VAL A 43 1.42 -10.18 19.01
N ASP A 44 1.95 -10.42 20.20
CA ASP A 44 2.99 -11.42 20.44
C ASP A 44 2.40 -12.85 20.46
N GLU A 45 3.25 -13.88 20.50
CA GLU A 45 2.85 -15.30 20.56
C GLU A 45 1.92 -15.59 21.75
N ASP A 46 2.11 -14.89 22.87
CA ASP A 46 1.31 -15.00 24.08
C ASP A 46 -0.04 -14.24 24.00
N GLY A 47 -0.37 -13.61 22.87
CA GLY A 47 -1.59 -12.82 22.70
C GLY A 47 -1.51 -11.40 23.30
N ASN A 48 -0.33 -11.00 23.76
CA ASN A 48 -0.09 -9.69 24.37
C ASN A 48 0.11 -8.60 23.31
N ILE A 49 -0.41 -7.40 23.57
CA ILE A 49 -0.22 -6.26 22.67
C ILE A 49 1.14 -5.61 22.91
N VAL A 50 1.96 -5.59 21.87
CA VAL A 50 3.32 -5.06 21.88
C VAL A 50 3.44 -3.79 21.06
N PHE A 51 4.33 -2.90 21.46
CA PHE A 51 4.61 -1.65 20.76
C PHE A 51 5.98 -1.66 20.10
N ASN A 52 6.03 -1.30 18.82
CA ASN A 52 7.29 -1.21 18.09
C ASN A 52 7.94 0.14 18.34
N ASN A 53 9.08 0.14 19.02
CA ASN A 53 9.86 1.34 19.37
C ASN A 53 11.26 1.34 18.75
N HIS A 54 11.72 0.21 18.24
CA HIS A 54 12.96 0.09 17.49
C HIS A 54 12.65 -0.10 16.00
N TYR A 55 13.40 0.59 15.14
CA TYR A 55 13.22 0.51 13.70
C TYR A 55 14.56 0.25 13.02
N ASP A 56 14.69 -0.91 12.40
CA ASP A 56 15.84 -1.24 11.55
C ASP A 56 15.55 -0.71 10.14
N ILE A 57 16.23 0.37 9.76
CA ILE A 57 16.03 1.09 8.50
C ILE A 57 17.11 0.65 7.52
N ASN A 58 16.74 -0.11 6.50
CA ASN A 58 17.63 -0.48 5.41
C ASN A 58 17.41 0.44 4.21
N ILE A 59 18.40 1.28 3.93
CA ILE A 59 18.40 2.18 2.78
C ILE A 59 19.17 1.52 1.65
N GLU A 60 18.46 1.25 0.56
CA GLU A 60 19.05 0.78 -0.66
C GLU A 60 19.55 1.95 -1.49
N TYR A 61 20.81 1.90 -1.92
CA TYR A 61 21.40 2.95 -2.75
C TYR A 61 21.97 2.40 -4.05
N HIS A 62 21.95 3.24 -5.09
CA HIS A 62 22.50 2.94 -6.40
C HIS A 62 23.54 4.01 -6.80
N PRO A 63 24.75 3.63 -7.23
CA PRO A 63 25.75 4.57 -7.71
C PRO A 63 25.36 5.14 -9.09
N VAL A 64 25.64 6.42 -9.32
CA VAL A 64 25.35 7.06 -10.61
C VAL A 64 26.43 6.72 -11.64
N SER A 65 26.02 6.14 -12.77
CA SER A 65 26.91 5.85 -13.90
C SER A 65 27.64 7.12 -14.38
N GLY A 66 28.97 7.08 -14.37
CA GLY A 66 29.81 8.20 -14.82
C GLY A 66 30.35 9.12 -13.70
N SER A 67 30.00 8.86 -12.44
CA SER A 67 30.55 9.58 -11.28
C SER A 67 30.88 8.60 -10.15
N THR A 68 32.09 8.68 -9.60
CA THR A 68 32.57 7.73 -8.58
C THR A 68 32.06 8.00 -7.17
N ASN A 69 31.41 9.15 -6.93
CA ASN A 69 31.05 9.59 -5.57
C ASN A 69 29.61 10.14 -5.47
N GLN A 70 28.72 9.78 -6.40
CA GLN A 70 27.30 10.13 -6.31
C GLN A 70 26.46 8.87 -6.17
N TYR A 71 25.60 8.87 -5.16
CA TYR A 71 24.69 7.79 -4.82
C TYR A 71 23.27 8.33 -4.79
N ARG A 72 22.30 7.49 -5.12
CA ARG A 72 20.87 7.82 -5.06
C ARG A 72 20.11 6.73 -4.33
N VAL A 73 19.09 7.12 -3.57
CA VAL A 73 18.27 6.18 -2.79
C VAL A 73 17.26 5.50 -3.71
N VAL A 74 17.30 4.18 -3.80
CA VAL A 74 16.43 3.41 -4.70
C VAL A 74 15.42 2.54 -3.97
N GLY A 75 15.50 2.48 -2.64
CA GLY A 75 14.55 1.74 -1.82
C GLY A 75 14.78 2.01 -0.35
N VAL A 76 13.72 1.89 0.44
CA VAL A 76 13.70 2.15 1.87
C VAL A 76 12.82 1.09 2.52
N ILE A 77 13.45 0.22 3.28
CA ILE A 77 12.80 -0.87 4.01
C ILE A 77 12.92 -0.58 5.50
N VAL A 78 11.84 -0.77 6.25
CA VAL A 78 11.82 -0.63 7.69
C VAL A 78 11.30 -1.91 8.32
N GLU A 79 12.10 -2.47 9.20
CA GLU A 79 11.73 -3.62 10.04
C GLU A 79 11.49 -3.11 11.46
N PRO A 80 10.21 -3.01 11.88
CA PRO A 80 9.87 -2.58 13.21
C PRO A 80 10.05 -3.73 14.22
N SER A 81 10.59 -3.43 15.40
CA SER A 81 10.69 -4.37 16.52
C SER A 81 10.36 -3.70 17.85
N SER A 82 9.96 -4.51 18.82
CA SER A 82 9.69 -4.09 20.19
C SER A 82 10.87 -4.44 21.09
N ARG A 83 11.45 -3.45 21.78
CA ARG A 83 12.63 -3.63 22.64
C ARG A 83 12.50 -2.80 23.92
N ALA A 84 12.39 -3.48 25.06
CA ALA A 84 12.34 -2.87 26.38
C ALA A 84 13.76 -2.52 26.85
N TYR A 85 14.11 -1.22 26.84
CA TYR A 85 15.41 -0.73 27.28
C TYR A 85 15.42 -0.39 28.78
N PRO A 86 16.00 -1.22 29.66
CA PRO A 86 16.01 -0.97 31.10
C PRO A 86 16.84 0.26 31.44
N ASN A 87 17.99 0.44 30.78
CA ASN A 87 18.92 1.54 31.08
C ASN A 87 19.37 2.25 29.79
N LEU A 88 20.44 1.76 29.17
CA LEU A 88 21.01 2.30 27.96
C LEU A 88 20.33 1.68 26.72
N ILE A 89 20.26 2.46 25.65
CA ILE A 89 19.80 1.97 24.35
C ILE A 89 20.91 1.08 23.78
N ASP A 90 20.61 -0.20 23.58
CA ASP A 90 21.50 -1.17 22.95
C ASP A 90 20.80 -1.82 21.76
N CYS A 91 21.22 -1.44 20.56
CA CYS A 91 20.62 -1.92 19.32
C CYS A 91 21.16 -3.30 18.90
N ASN A 92 22.21 -3.83 19.54
CA ASN A 92 22.88 -5.05 19.08
C ASN A 92 22.36 -6.33 19.74
N ASN A 93 21.81 -6.22 20.94
CA ASN A 93 21.34 -7.37 21.71
C ASN A 93 19.82 -7.55 21.58
N PRO A 94 19.32 -8.80 21.51
CA PRO A 94 17.90 -9.07 21.58
C PRO A 94 17.39 -8.65 22.96
N MET A 95 16.20 -8.04 22.97
CA MET A 95 15.58 -7.48 24.17
C MET A 95 14.14 -7.93 24.26
N ASP A 96 13.63 -8.03 25.49
CA ASP A 96 12.24 -8.38 25.73
C ASP A 96 11.31 -7.32 25.12
N PRO A 97 10.14 -7.71 24.59
CA PRO A 97 9.20 -6.78 24.00
C PRO A 97 8.53 -5.89 25.06
N ILE A 98 8.16 -4.68 24.64
CA ILE A 98 7.35 -3.78 25.46
C ILE A 98 5.88 -4.20 25.35
N VAL A 99 5.40 -4.87 26.39
CA VAL A 99 3.99 -5.27 26.53
C VAL A 99 3.18 -4.19 27.24
N PHE A 100 2.03 -3.84 26.69
CA PHE A 100 1.05 -2.98 27.37
C PHE A 100 0.12 -3.80 28.26
N GLU A 101 0.21 -3.57 29.58
CA GLU A 101 -0.67 -4.17 30.57
C GLU A 101 -1.99 -3.40 30.68
N GLU A 102 -3.02 -4.04 31.24
CA GLU A 102 -4.37 -3.47 31.39
C GLU A 102 -4.52 -2.52 32.58
N ASP A 103 -3.49 -2.36 33.41
CA ASP A 103 -3.53 -1.58 34.64
C ASP A 103 -3.58 -0.06 34.43
N GLY A 104 -3.40 0.40 33.18
CA GLY A 104 -3.41 1.82 32.83
C GLY A 104 -2.15 2.58 33.29
N SER A 105 -1.07 1.88 33.66
CA SER A 105 0.20 2.48 34.04
C SER A 105 0.86 3.22 32.87
N GLU A 106 1.44 4.37 33.16
CA GLU A 106 2.30 5.07 32.22
C GLU A 106 3.65 4.33 32.13
N LYS A 107 3.94 3.76 30.96
CA LYS A 107 5.25 3.17 30.66
C LYS A 107 6.10 4.18 29.87
N GLU A 108 7.30 4.46 30.36
CA GLU A 108 8.29 5.23 29.61
C GLU A 108 8.84 4.38 28.45
N VAL A 109 8.69 4.86 27.23
CA VAL A 109 9.15 4.17 26.03
C VAL A 109 10.29 4.93 25.39
N LYS A 110 11.46 4.30 25.29
CA LYS A 110 12.62 4.84 24.60
C LYS A 110 12.58 4.44 23.13
N PHE A 111 12.72 5.39 22.21
CA PHE A 111 12.78 5.13 20.78
C PHE A 111 14.22 4.97 20.32
N SER A 112 14.43 4.06 19.38
CA SER A 112 15.75 3.77 18.82
C SER A 112 15.61 3.38 17.36
N TYR A 113 16.68 3.54 16.59
CA TYR A 113 16.71 3.12 15.20
C TYR A 113 18.12 2.70 14.83
N SER A 114 18.22 1.77 13.89
CA SER A 114 19.48 1.38 13.26
C SER A 114 19.37 1.70 11.78
N VAL A 115 20.46 2.18 11.17
CA VAL A 115 20.48 2.49 9.73
C VAL A 115 21.52 1.64 9.04
N TYR A 116 21.06 0.86 8.06
CA TYR A 116 21.89 0.03 7.21
C TYR A 116 21.86 0.57 5.79
N TRP A 117 22.99 0.50 5.10
CA TRP A 117 23.12 0.97 3.73
C TRP A 117 23.50 -0.21 2.84
N THR A 118 22.59 -0.59 1.94
CA THR A 118 22.77 -1.74 1.05
C THR A 118 22.87 -1.26 -0.39
N LYS A 119 23.90 -1.71 -1.11
CA LYS A 119 24.03 -1.41 -2.54
C LYS A 119 23.00 -2.23 -3.31
N SER A 120 22.21 -1.59 -4.17
CA SER A 120 21.22 -2.25 -5.02
C SER A 120 21.52 -2.06 -6.50
N GLU A 121 21.23 -3.08 -7.30
CA GLU A 121 21.36 -3.04 -8.77
C GLU A 121 20.18 -2.30 -9.43
N THR A 122 19.17 -1.91 -8.64
CA THR A 122 17.97 -1.23 -9.13
C THR A 122 18.34 0.14 -9.72
N ALA A 123 17.99 0.37 -10.98
CA ALA A 123 18.20 1.65 -11.62
C ALA A 123 17.30 2.73 -11.00
N TRP A 124 17.82 3.96 -10.88
CA TRP A 124 17.07 5.09 -10.32
C TRP A 124 15.72 5.35 -11.00
N ALA A 125 15.62 5.09 -12.31
CA ALA A 125 14.40 5.31 -13.10
C ALA A 125 13.27 4.33 -12.74
N THR A 126 13.61 3.10 -12.37
CA THR A 126 12.66 2.00 -12.08
C THR A 126 12.48 1.76 -10.59
N ARG A 127 12.97 2.68 -9.73
CA ARG A 127 12.93 2.51 -8.27
C ARG A 127 11.52 2.38 -7.68
N TRP A 128 10.52 2.94 -8.36
CA TRP A 128 9.11 2.82 -7.96
C TRP A 128 8.52 1.44 -8.22
N ASP A 129 9.09 0.64 -9.10
CA ASP A 129 8.55 -0.66 -9.48
C ASP A 129 8.46 -1.62 -8.28
N LYS A 130 9.36 -1.46 -7.29
CA LYS A 130 9.35 -2.24 -6.03
C LYS A 130 8.12 -1.99 -5.16
N TYR A 131 7.53 -0.80 -5.26
CA TYR A 131 6.38 -0.37 -4.46
C TYR A 131 5.05 -0.56 -5.19
N LEU A 132 5.10 -0.69 -6.51
CA LEU A 132 3.93 -0.79 -7.38
C LEU A 132 3.57 -2.25 -7.66
N HIS A 133 3.36 -3.03 -6.60
CA HIS A 133 2.88 -4.40 -6.76
C HIS A 133 1.40 -4.39 -7.15
N VAL A 134 1.13 -4.90 -8.35
CA VAL A 134 -0.25 -5.09 -8.84
C VAL A 134 -0.70 -6.48 -8.43
N PHE A 135 -1.51 -6.55 -7.37
CA PHE A 135 -2.13 -7.80 -6.96
C PHE A 135 -2.98 -8.37 -8.11
N ASP A 136 -2.70 -9.63 -8.45
CA ASP A 136 -3.42 -10.54 -9.33
C ASP A 136 -4.43 -9.84 -10.29
N PRO A 137 -4.07 -9.55 -11.55
CA PRO A 137 -4.94 -8.92 -12.52
C PRO A 137 -5.99 -9.90 -13.06
N LYS A 138 -6.52 -10.80 -12.22
CA LYS A 138 -7.86 -11.38 -12.37
C LYS A 138 -8.86 -10.24 -12.20
N ILE A 139 -8.79 -9.33 -13.16
CA ILE A 139 -9.66 -8.20 -13.38
C ILE A 139 -11.05 -8.76 -13.20
N HIS A 140 -11.82 -8.04 -12.41
CA HIS A 140 -13.26 -8.05 -12.24
C HIS A 140 -14.04 -8.05 -13.59
N TRP A 141 -13.69 -8.93 -14.53
CA TRP A 141 -14.31 -9.08 -15.84
C TRP A 141 -15.80 -9.36 -15.71
N PHE A 142 -16.20 -9.97 -14.60
CA PHE A 142 -17.59 -10.11 -14.22
C PHE A 142 -18.31 -8.75 -14.13
N TRP A 143 -17.72 -7.76 -13.45
CA TRP A 143 -18.27 -6.41 -13.33
C TRP A 143 -18.16 -5.60 -14.63
N LEU A 144 -17.11 -5.84 -15.42
CA LEU A 144 -16.97 -5.22 -16.75
C LEU A 144 -18.07 -5.71 -17.71
N ILE A 145 -18.37 -7.01 -17.69
CA ILE A 145 -19.47 -7.59 -18.48
C ILE A 145 -20.81 -7.08 -17.97
N ASP A 146 -21.02 -7.04 -16.65
CA ASP A 146 -22.27 -6.57 -16.05
C ASP A 146 -22.59 -5.12 -16.43
N THR A 147 -21.60 -4.22 -16.30
CA THR A 147 -21.74 -2.83 -16.72
C THR A 147 -21.95 -2.69 -18.24
N ALA A 148 -21.29 -3.52 -19.06
CA ALA A 148 -21.49 -3.52 -20.51
C ALA A 148 -22.91 -3.93 -20.91
N ILE A 149 -23.50 -4.94 -20.26
CA ILE A 149 -24.87 -5.39 -20.51
C ILE A 149 -25.88 -4.27 -20.21
N ILE A 150 -25.72 -3.56 -19.09
CA ILE A 150 -26.59 -2.44 -18.70
C ILE A 150 -26.55 -1.33 -19.77
N VAL A 151 -25.36 -0.98 -20.26
CA VAL A 151 -25.19 0.04 -21.31
C VAL A 151 -25.89 -0.37 -22.60
N VAL A 152 -25.78 -1.62 -23.04
CA VAL A 152 -26.45 -2.11 -24.25
C VAL A 152 -27.98 -2.03 -24.13
N ILE A 153 -28.53 -2.40 -22.96
CA ILE A 153 -29.98 -2.30 -22.71
C ILE A 153 -30.44 -0.84 -22.73
N LEU A 154 -29.65 0.07 -22.15
CA LEU A 154 -29.95 1.50 -22.12
C LEU A 154 -29.99 2.08 -23.55
N ILE A 155 -28.98 1.76 -24.37
CA ILE A 155 -28.92 2.15 -25.78
C ILE A 155 -30.13 1.59 -26.54
N GLY A 156 -30.47 0.32 -26.35
CA GLY A 156 -31.63 -0.31 -26.98
C GLY A 156 -32.95 0.36 -26.61
N THR A 157 -33.13 0.74 -25.35
CA THR A 157 -34.33 1.44 -24.86
C THR A 157 -34.44 2.83 -25.49
N VAL A 158 -33.36 3.60 -25.49
CA VAL A 158 -33.31 4.94 -26.10
C VAL A 158 -33.56 4.85 -27.61
N ALA A 159 -32.93 3.90 -28.30
CA ALA A 159 -33.14 3.66 -29.73
C ALA A 159 -34.59 3.30 -30.05
N SER A 160 -35.23 2.45 -29.23
CA SER A 160 -36.64 2.10 -29.38
C SER A 160 -37.57 3.31 -29.25
N ILE A 161 -37.31 4.19 -28.26
CA ILE A 161 -38.07 5.43 -28.08
C ILE A 161 -37.90 6.36 -29.29
N LEU A 162 -36.67 6.54 -29.78
CA LEU A 162 -36.37 7.36 -30.96
C LEU A 162 -37.06 6.83 -32.23
N VAL A 163 -36.99 5.52 -32.49
CA VAL A 163 -37.64 4.91 -33.66
C VAL A 163 -39.16 5.06 -33.58
N ARG A 164 -39.76 4.91 -32.39
CA ARG A 164 -41.20 5.13 -32.19
C ARG A 164 -41.59 6.58 -32.44
N ALA A 165 -40.81 7.54 -31.94
CA ALA A 165 -41.04 8.96 -32.18
C ALA A 165 -40.93 9.30 -33.69
N LEU A 166 -39.85 8.86 -34.34
CA LEU A 166 -39.60 9.11 -35.76
C LEU A 166 -40.71 8.51 -36.65
N LYS A 167 -41.11 7.25 -36.40
CA LYS A 167 -42.21 6.61 -37.15
C LYS A 167 -43.52 7.38 -37.00
N LYS A 168 -43.83 7.87 -35.79
CA LYS A 168 -45.03 8.67 -35.52
C LYS A 168 -44.99 10.01 -36.25
N ASP A 169 -43.84 10.68 -36.26
CA ASP A 169 -43.69 11.96 -36.94
C ASP A 169 -43.75 11.80 -38.46
N ILE A 170 -43.07 10.81 -39.05
CA ILE A 170 -43.16 10.51 -40.49
C ILE A 170 -44.61 10.23 -40.92
N ALA A 171 -45.35 9.41 -40.15
CA ALA A 171 -46.75 9.11 -40.45
C ALA A 171 -47.65 10.36 -40.38
N ARG A 172 -47.33 11.30 -39.50
CA ARG A 172 -48.04 12.59 -39.38
C ARG A 172 -47.74 13.52 -40.56
N TYR A 173 -46.48 13.64 -40.98
CA TYR A 173 -46.09 14.46 -42.13
C TYR A 173 -46.67 13.91 -43.43
N ASN A 174 -46.58 12.60 -43.68
CA ASN A 174 -47.17 11.97 -44.86
C ASN A 174 -48.69 12.17 -44.95
N ARG A 175 -49.39 12.30 -43.81
CA ARG A 175 -50.83 12.57 -43.81
C ARG A 175 -51.16 14.03 -44.16
N LEU A 176 -50.26 14.97 -43.88
CA LEU A 176 -50.45 16.40 -44.18
C LEU A 176 -50.15 16.72 -45.66
N ASP A 177 -49.22 16.00 -46.30
CA ASP A 177 -48.89 16.17 -47.73
C ASP A 177 -49.98 15.61 -48.68
N HIS A 178 -50.93 14.83 -48.17
CA HIS A 178 -52.04 14.24 -48.93
C HIS A 178 -53.35 15.03 -48.84
N ILE A 179 -53.31 16.30 -48.39
CA ILE A 179 -54.46 17.22 -48.30
C ILE A 179 -54.24 18.40 -49.24
#